data_AF-A0A0M2ZY63-F1
#
_entry.id   AF-A0A0M2ZY63-F1
#
_cell.length_a   1.000
_cell.length_b   1.000
_cell.length_c   1.000
_cell.angle_alpha   90.00
_cell.angle_beta   90.00
_cell.angle_gamma   90.00
#
_symmetry.space_group_name_H-M   'P 1'
#
loop_
_entity.id
_entity.type
_entity.pdbx_description
1 polymer ?
#
loop_
_entity_poly.entity_id
_entity_poly.type
_entity_poly.pdbx_seq_one_letter_code
_entity_poly.pdbx_strand_id
1 'polypeptide(L)'
;MARVTVEDCLDHVDNRFELVLVASKRARQLARQGMEPTVEWDNDKPTVVSLREIAAGHVTKEILKQRDQDYQTSNLDMVLSTNSLNLEGFSF
;
A
#
# COMPACT_ATOMS: atom_id res chain seq x y z
N MET A 1 18.02 12.14 -1.04
CA MET A 1 16.96 12.75 -1.87
C MET A 1 17.26 12.46 -3.31
N ALA A 2 16.78 11.31 -3.78
CA ALA A 2 16.89 10.94 -5.18
C ALA A 2 16.21 11.99 -6.07
N ARG A 3 16.89 12.39 -7.15
CA ARG A 3 16.31 13.24 -8.18
C ARG A 3 15.55 12.33 -9.15
N VAL A 4 14.22 12.22 -8.98
CA VAL A 4 13.33 11.54 -9.92
C VAL A 4 12.50 12.60 -10.66
N THR A 5 12.34 12.46 -11.97
CA THR A 5 11.54 13.40 -12.77
C THR A 5 10.21 12.77 -13.16
N VAL A 6 9.25 13.60 -13.57
CA VAL A 6 7.91 13.09 -13.96
C VAL A 6 8.02 12.37 -15.30
N GLU A 7 8.93 12.81 -16.14
CA GLU A 7 9.27 12.25 -17.44
C GLU A 7 9.66 10.77 -17.31
N ASP A 8 10.53 10.43 -16.35
CA ASP A 8 10.95 9.05 -16.09
C ASP A 8 9.78 8.12 -15.72
N CYS A 9 8.73 8.68 -15.10
CA CYS A 9 7.54 7.93 -14.71
C CYS A 9 6.54 7.77 -15.86
N LEU A 10 6.54 8.69 -16.83
CA LEU A 10 5.61 8.68 -17.97
C LEU A 10 5.98 7.64 -19.02
N ASP A 11 7.21 7.13 -19.03
CA ASP A 11 7.61 5.98 -19.86
C ASP A 11 6.84 4.69 -19.51
N HIS A 12 6.30 4.61 -18.28
CA HIS A 12 5.61 3.43 -17.76
C HIS A 12 4.11 3.66 -17.47
N VAL A 13 3.67 4.93 -17.43
CA VAL A 13 2.28 5.32 -17.18
C VAL A 13 1.90 6.50 -18.08
N ASP A 14 0.99 6.26 -19.03
CA ASP A 14 0.65 7.23 -20.08
C ASP A 14 -0.09 8.49 -19.57
N ASN A 15 -0.67 8.43 -18.37
CA ASN A 15 -1.52 9.50 -17.82
C ASN A 15 -0.99 10.04 -16.49
N ARG A 16 -0.79 11.37 -16.42
CA ARG A 16 -0.32 12.08 -15.23
C ARG A 16 -1.25 11.95 -14.02
N PHE A 17 -2.56 11.91 -14.24
CA PHE A 17 -3.52 11.69 -13.14
C PHE A 17 -3.45 10.26 -12.62
N GLU A 18 -3.27 9.30 -13.51
CA GLU A 18 -3.11 7.90 -13.15
C GLU A 18 -1.80 7.68 -12.41
N LEU A 19 -0.71 8.33 -12.84
CA LEU A 19 0.57 8.35 -12.11
C LEU A 19 0.39 8.80 -10.65
N VAL A 20 -0.33 9.90 -10.43
CA VAL A 20 -0.60 10.38 -9.07
C VAL A 20 -1.38 9.34 -8.26
N LEU A 21 -2.38 8.68 -8.87
CA LEU A 21 -3.19 7.67 -8.22
C LEU A 21 -2.37 6.42 -7.83
N VAL A 22 -1.58 5.91 -8.78
CA VAL A 22 -0.69 4.75 -8.61
C VAL A 22 0.37 5.03 -7.55
N ALA A 23 1.05 6.17 -7.65
CA ALA A 23 2.09 6.58 -6.70
C ALA A 23 1.53 6.76 -5.29
N SER A 24 0.33 7.35 -5.16
CA SER A 24 -0.33 7.54 -3.87
C SER A 24 -0.73 6.22 -3.23
N LYS A 25 -1.29 5.29 -4.03
CA LYS A 25 -1.69 3.97 -3.54
C LYS A 25 -0.46 3.19 -3.08
N ARG A 26 0.59 3.13 -3.91
CA ARG A 26 1.84 2.43 -3.58
C ARG A 26 2.54 3.04 -2.35
N ALA A 27 2.63 4.36 -2.25
CA ALA A 27 3.21 5.03 -1.09
C ALA A 27 2.47 4.66 0.21
N ARG A 28 1.14 4.49 0.15
CA ARG A 28 0.34 4.02 1.29
C ARG A 28 0.66 2.56 1.65
N GLN A 29 0.86 1.69 0.68
CA GLN A 29 1.27 0.30 0.93
C GLN A 29 2.63 0.25 1.64
N LEU A 30 3.60 1.01 1.15
CA LEU A 30 4.93 1.13 1.77
C LEU A 30 4.85 1.70 3.20
N ALA A 31 4.02 2.74 3.41
CA ALA A 31 3.94 3.42 4.69
C ALA A 31 3.09 2.72 5.76
N ARG A 32 1.99 2.06 5.37
CA ARG A 32 0.98 1.54 6.31
C ARG A 32 0.86 0.02 6.31
N GLN A 33 1.05 -0.62 5.15
CA GLN A 33 0.90 -2.07 5.01
C GLN A 33 2.25 -2.79 5.21
N GLY A 34 3.36 -2.06 5.34
CA GLY A 34 4.69 -2.64 5.56
C GLY A 34 5.16 -3.48 4.38
N MET A 35 4.65 -3.21 3.17
CA MET A 35 5.06 -3.91 1.96
C MET A 35 6.53 -3.62 1.66
N GLU A 36 7.29 -4.65 1.30
CA GLU A 36 8.70 -4.49 0.93
C GLU A 36 8.84 -3.62 -0.33
N PRO A 37 9.78 -2.64 -0.32
CA PRO A 37 10.12 -1.88 -1.50
C PRO A 37 10.87 -2.76 -2.50
N THR A 38 10.64 -2.53 -3.80
CA THR A 38 11.37 -3.23 -4.87
C THR A 38 12.69 -2.54 -5.22
N VAL A 39 12.88 -1.31 -4.74
CA VAL A 39 14.08 -0.50 -4.92
C VAL A 39 14.71 -0.19 -3.56
N GLU A 40 16.02 0.06 -3.53
CA GLU A 40 16.72 0.37 -2.28
C GLU A 40 16.16 1.63 -1.59
N TRP A 41 15.89 1.48 -0.29
CA TRP A 41 15.38 2.55 0.55
C TRP A 41 16.53 3.44 1.04
N ASP A 42 16.79 4.52 0.32
CA ASP A 42 17.87 5.48 0.63
C ASP A 42 17.37 6.68 1.47
N ASN A 43 16.77 6.39 2.64
CA ASN A 43 16.13 7.38 3.54
C ASN A 43 15.12 8.33 2.87
N ASP A 44 14.63 7.97 1.69
CA ASP A 44 13.65 8.75 0.95
C ASP A 44 12.24 8.55 1.55
N LYS A 45 11.36 9.53 1.32
CA LYS A 45 9.95 9.40 1.72
C LYS A 45 9.28 8.28 0.91
N PRO A 46 8.27 7.56 1.45
CA PRO A 46 7.55 6.51 0.73
C PRO A 46 7.01 6.94 -0.65
N THR A 47 6.63 8.21 -0.80
CA THR A 47 6.19 8.79 -2.07
C THR A 47 7.29 8.86 -3.12
N VAL A 48 8.53 9.12 -2.71
CA VAL A 48 9.69 9.18 -3.62
C VAL A 48 10.12 7.76 -4.00
N VAL A 49 10.09 6.83 -3.03
CA VAL A 49 10.34 5.41 -3.29
C VAL A 49 9.32 4.84 -4.29
N SER A 50 8.03 5.16 -4.13
CA SER A 50 7.01 4.69 -5.08
C SER A 50 7.19 5.26 -6.49
N LEU A 51 7.57 6.53 -6.63
CA LEU A 51 7.89 7.11 -7.95
C LEU A 51 9.11 6.45 -8.60
N ARG A 52 10.14 6.08 -7.81
CA ARG A 52 11.30 5.34 -8.31
C ARG A 52 10.93 3.92 -8.75
N GLU A 53 10.04 3.25 -8.02
CA GLU A 53 9.53 1.93 -8.43
C GLU A 53 8.72 2.01 -9.75
N ILE A 54 7.95 3.09 -9.95
CA ILE A 54 7.20 3.33 -11.19
C ILE A 54 8.17 3.64 -12.35
N ALA A 55 9.17 4.49 -12.12
CA ALA A 55 10.20 4.80 -13.12
C ALA A 55 11.07 3.59 -13.49
N ALA A 56 11.23 2.63 -12.58
CA ALA A 56 11.89 1.35 -12.84
C ALA A 56 10.97 0.28 -13.46
N GLY A 57 9.68 0.59 -13.66
CA GLY A 57 8.70 -0.34 -14.23
C GLY A 57 8.24 -1.47 -13.31
N HIS A 58 8.59 -1.43 -12.01
CA HIS A 58 8.18 -2.45 -11.03
C HIS A 58 6.73 -2.27 -10.58
N VAL A 59 6.21 -1.05 -10.61
CA VAL A 59 4.85 -0.71 -10.21
C VAL A 59 4.11 -0.06 -11.37
N THR A 60 2.93 -0.60 -11.69
CA THR A 60 2.06 -0.12 -12.77
C THR A 60 0.63 0.01 -12.29
N LYS A 61 -0.27 0.47 -13.17
CA LYS A 61 -1.70 0.67 -12.91
C LYS A 61 -2.47 -0.54 -12.35
N GLU A 62 -1.93 -1.75 -12.50
CA GLU A 62 -2.54 -2.96 -11.94
C GLU A 62 -2.67 -2.89 -10.41
N ILE A 63 -1.82 -2.11 -9.73
CA ILE A 63 -1.95 -1.87 -8.28
C ILE A 63 -3.31 -1.26 -7.92
N LEU A 64 -3.93 -0.48 -8.82
CA LEU A 64 -5.22 0.17 -8.57
C LEU A 64 -6.34 -0.86 -8.43
N LYS A 65 -6.24 -2.02 -9.09
CA LYS A 65 -7.24 -3.10 -9.05
C LYS A 65 -7.11 -3.99 -7.81
N GLN A 66 -5.94 -4.02 -7.17
CA GLN A 66 -5.75 -4.79 -5.94
C GLN A 66 -6.66 -4.24 -4.85
N ARG A 67 -7.39 -5.12 -4.14
CA ARG A 67 -8.12 -4.68 -2.94
C ARG A 67 -7.10 -4.31 -1.89
N ASP A 68 -7.35 -3.22 -1.19
CA ASP A 68 -6.54 -2.86 -0.04
C ASP A 68 -6.66 -4.00 0.97
N GLN A 69 -5.56 -4.68 1.26
CA GLN A 69 -5.50 -5.59 2.39
C GLN A 69 -5.36 -4.70 3.63
N ASP A 70 -6.51 -4.30 4.17
CA ASP A 70 -6.60 -3.60 5.44
C ASP A 70 -6.23 -4.59 6.55
N TYR A 71 -4.93 -4.82 6.75
CA TYR A 71 -4.44 -5.45 7.97
C TYR A 71 -4.41 -4.42 9.10
N GLN A 72 -5.59 -3.94 9.46
CA GLN A 72 -5.91 -3.66 10.84
C GLN A 72 -6.94 -4.71 11.25
N THR A 73 -6.50 -5.97 11.40
CA THR A 73 -7.03 -6.74 12.52
C THR A 73 -6.53 -6.01 13.75
N SER A 74 -7.31 -5.05 14.20
CA SER A 74 -7.16 -4.57 15.56
C SER A 74 -7.26 -5.81 16.46
N ASN A 75 -6.47 -5.89 17.53
CA ASN A 75 -6.67 -6.96 18.52
C ASN A 75 -8.14 -7.05 18.99
N LEU A 76 -8.92 -5.98 18.80
CA LEU A 76 -10.36 -5.92 19.02
C LEU A 76 -11.16 -6.90 18.13
N ASP A 77 -10.84 -7.03 16.84
CA ASP A 77 -11.61 -7.87 15.91
C ASP A 77 -11.42 -9.37 16.21
N MET A 78 -10.22 -9.76 16.66
CA MET A 78 -9.94 -11.13 17.10
C MET A 78 -10.67 -11.47 18.41
N VAL A 79 -10.74 -10.53 19.37
CA VAL A 79 -11.43 -10.69 20.66
C VAL A 79 -12.96 -10.76 20.49
N LEU A 80 -13.53 -9.96 19.60
CA LEU A 80 -14.97 -9.98 19.31
C LEU A 80 -15.39 -11.32 18.66
N SER A 81 -14.52 -11.92 17.85
CA SER A 81 -14.75 -13.25 17.28
C SER A 81 -14.65 -14.39 18.31
N THR A 82 -13.89 -14.23 19.40
CA THR A 82 -13.79 -15.26 20.46
C THR A 82 -14.92 -15.20 21.48
N ASN A 83 -15.52 -14.01 21.69
CA ASN A 83 -16.59 -13.83 22.68
C ASN A 83 -17.98 -14.26 22.19
N SER A 84 -18.18 -14.44 20.88
CA SER A 84 -19.46 -14.87 20.31
C SER A 84 -19.78 -16.36 20.50
N LEU A 85 -18.83 -17.17 21.00
CA LEU A 85 -19.01 -18.61 21.25
C LEU A 85 -19.29 -18.98 22.72
N ASN A 86 -19.41 -18.00 23.64
CA ASN A 86 -19.65 -18.25 25.08
C ASN A 86 -21.05 -17.83 25.58
N LEU A 87 -22.06 -17.78 24.70
CA LEU A 87 -23.44 -17.41 25.07
C LEU A 87 -24.42 -18.58 25.19
N GLU A 88 -23.91 -19.81 25.38
CA GLU A 88 -24.74 -21.01 25.69
C GLU A 88 -24.65 -21.42 27.18
N GLY A 89 -24.08 -20.57 28.05
CA GLY A 89 -23.77 -20.95 29.45
C GLY A 89 -24.62 -20.32 30.55
N PHE A 90 -25.54 -19.40 30.25
CA PHE A 90 -26.39 -18.77 31.26
C PHE A 90 -27.87 -19.08 30.99
N SER A 91 -28.30 -20.26 31.46
CA SER A 91 -29.71 -20.54 31.73
C SER A 91 -30.03 -20.08 33.16
N PHE A 92 -31.09 -19.27 33.27
CA PHE A 92 -31.87 -18.81 34.44
C PHE A 92 -31.23 -18.83 35.84
#